data_AF-A0A7C5HKP7-F1
#
_entry.id   AF-A0A7C5HKP7-F1
#
_cell.length_a   1.000
_cell.length_b   1.000
_cell.length_c   1.000
_cell.angle_alpha   90.00
_cell.angle_beta   90.00
_cell.angle_gamma   90.00
#
_symmetry.space_group_name_H-M   'P 1'
#
loop_
_entity.id
_entity.type
_entity.pdbx_description
1 polymer ?
#
loop_
_entity_poly.entity_id
_entity_poly.type
_entity_poly.pdbx_seq_one_letter_code
_entity_poly.pdbx_strand_id
1 'polypeptide(L)'
;MMQFQPSPRGKTLFVLAGEVSGDLHAAGPVATLLEEAPGTKVFGIGGRKLAELGAELLYTTDEMSIMGFVEVLKQAPFLRKVIRELKAAILR
;
A
#
# COMPACT_ATOMS: atom_id res chain seq x y z
N MET A 1 -5.04 5.18 -14.26
CA MET A 1 -4.78 4.16 -13.21
C MET A 1 -3.37 3.66 -13.41
N MET A 2 -2.46 3.91 -12.46
CA MET A 2 -1.18 3.22 -12.45
C MET A 2 -1.45 1.72 -12.31
N GLN A 3 -0.85 0.92 -13.17
CA GLN A 3 -1.02 -0.52 -13.17
C GLN A 3 0.26 -1.13 -12.64
N PHE A 4 0.24 -1.51 -11.36
CA PHE A 4 1.29 -2.32 -10.79
C PHE A 4 1.42 -3.61 -11.60
N GLN A 5 2.65 -3.91 -12.03
CA GLN A 5 2.96 -5.15 -12.75
C GLN A 5 3.58 -6.15 -11.77
N PRO A 6 2.94 -7.31 -11.54
CA PRO A 6 3.50 -8.37 -10.69
C PRO A 6 4.89 -8.80 -11.14
N SER A 7 5.65 -9.42 -10.23
CA SER A 7 6.96 -9.99 -10.58
C SER A 7 6.77 -11.23 -11.48
N PRO A 8 7.31 -11.29 -12.71
CA PRO A 8 7.07 -12.39 -13.63
C PRO A 8 7.65 -13.75 -13.19
N ARG A 9 8.67 -13.71 -12.31
CA ARG A 9 9.40 -14.89 -11.82
C ARG A 9 9.72 -14.81 -10.32
N GLY A 10 9.21 -13.79 -9.61
CA GLY A 10 9.51 -13.53 -8.20
C GLY A 10 8.24 -13.40 -7.36
N LYS A 11 8.42 -13.16 -6.07
CA LYS A 11 7.29 -12.92 -5.16
C LYS A 11 6.70 -11.53 -5.41
N THR A 12 5.43 -11.39 -5.10
CA THR A 12 4.74 -10.10 -5.08
C THR A 12 4.18 -9.90 -3.69
N LEU A 13 4.52 -8.81 -3.03
CA LEU A 13 4.04 -8.46 -1.70
C LEU A 13 3.08 -7.28 -1.79
N PHE A 14 1.87 -7.47 -1.27
CA PHE A 14 0.94 -6.38 -1.02
C PHE A 14 1.09 -5.89 0.43
N VAL A 15 1.19 -4.57 0.64
CA VAL A 15 1.26 -3.94 1.96
C VAL A 15 0.15 -2.90 2.09
N LEU A 16 -0.52 -2.88 3.24
CA LEU A 16 -1.52 -1.86 3.58
C LEU A 16 -1.14 -1.19 4.90
N ALA A 17 -0.54 -0.01 4.79
CA ALA A 17 -0.26 0.90 5.89
C ALA A 17 -1.14 2.15 5.72
N GLY A 18 -2.29 2.18 6.42
CA GLY A 18 -3.28 3.26 6.29
C GLY A 18 -2.94 4.56 7.02
N GLU A 19 -1.85 4.57 7.80
CA GLU A 19 -1.39 5.70 8.60
C GLU A 19 0.15 5.74 8.67
N VAL A 20 0.70 6.90 9.03
CA VAL A 20 2.16 7.14 9.08
C VAL A 20 2.86 6.19 10.06
N SER A 21 2.25 5.91 11.21
CA SER A 21 2.75 4.90 12.17
C SER A 21 2.79 3.51 11.55
N GLY A 22 1.79 3.12 10.77
CA GLY A 22 1.76 1.85 10.05
C GLY A 22 2.87 1.76 9.00
N ASP A 23 3.15 2.83 8.27
CA ASP A 23 4.22 2.91 7.27
C ASP A 23 5.60 2.70 7.92
N LEU A 24 5.83 3.36 9.06
CA LEU A 24 7.05 3.20 9.85
C LEU A 24 7.24 1.74 10.32
N HIS A 25 6.18 1.09 10.81
CA HIS A 25 6.27 -0.30 11.27
C HIS A 25 6.44 -1.30 10.11
N ALA A 26 5.79 -1.06 8.97
CA ALA A 26 5.86 -1.94 7.81
C ALA A 26 7.23 -1.89 7.11
N ALA A 27 7.91 -0.74 7.15
CA ALA A 27 9.16 -0.55 6.43
C ALA A 27 10.29 -1.50 6.85
N GLY A 28 10.42 -1.81 8.15
CA GLY A 28 11.46 -2.70 8.66
C GLY A 28 11.37 -4.11 8.06
N PRO A 29 10.26 -4.84 8.27
CA PRO A 29 10.06 -6.17 7.70
C PRO A 29 10.14 -6.20 6.16
N VAL A 30 9.65 -5.16 5.48
CA VAL A 30 9.73 -5.06 4.02
C VAL A 30 11.17 -4.91 3.54
N ALA A 31 11.98 -4.10 4.22
CA ALA A 31 13.40 -3.95 3.90
C ALA A 31 14.13 -5.29 4.05
N THR A 32 13.95 -5.98 5.17
CA THR A 32 14.57 -7.31 5.39
C THR A 32 14.11 -8.34 4.36
N LEU A 33 12.83 -8.33 3.97
CA LEU A 33 12.35 -9.21 2.90
C LEU A 33 13.02 -8.92 1.55
N LEU A 34 13.23 -7.64 1.23
CA LEU A 34 13.88 -7.24 -0.03
C LEU A 34 15.37 -7.59 -0.04
N GLU A 35 16.03 -7.62 1.12
CA GLU A 35 17.40 -8.12 1.25
C GLU A 35 17.48 -9.64 0.96
N GLU A 36 16.56 -10.43 1.52
CA GLU A 36 16.52 -11.88 1.31
C GLU A 36 15.98 -12.31 -0.06
N ALA A 37 15.08 -11.51 -0.63
CA ALA A 37 14.45 -11.77 -1.92
C ALA A 37 14.38 -10.49 -2.78
N PRO A 38 15.51 -10.05 -3.37
CA PRO A 38 15.60 -8.77 -4.12
C PRO A 38 14.70 -8.68 -5.36
N GLY A 39 14.22 -9.82 -5.88
CA GLY A 39 13.26 -9.87 -6.98
C GLY A 39 11.80 -9.68 -6.58
N THR A 40 11.52 -9.45 -5.28
CA THR A 40 10.18 -9.22 -4.77
C THR A 40 9.70 -7.84 -5.18
N LYS A 41 8.54 -7.76 -5.82
CA LYS A 41 7.89 -6.47 -6.08
C LYS A 41 6.90 -6.15 -4.96
N VAL A 42 6.95 -4.92 -4.47
CA VAL A 42 6.10 -4.46 -3.36
C VAL A 42 5.13 -3.42 -3.89
N PHE A 43 3.87 -3.50 -3.48
CA PHE A 43 2.85 -2.51 -3.82
C PHE A 43 1.78 -2.39 -2.73
N GLY A 44 1.01 -1.32 -2.77
CA GLY A 44 -0.22 -1.20 -1.98
C GLY A 44 -0.47 0.21 -1.45
N ILE A 45 -0.79 0.33 -0.17
CA ILE A 45 -1.01 1.61 0.50
C ILE A 45 0.09 1.83 1.53
N GLY A 46 0.70 3.01 1.51
CA GLY A 46 1.83 3.32 2.37
C GLY A 46 2.21 4.78 2.36
N GLY A 47 3.25 5.09 3.12
CA GLY A 47 3.79 6.44 3.22
C GLY A 47 5.19 6.50 2.60
N ARG A 48 5.94 7.52 3.02
CA ARG A 48 7.27 7.80 2.50
C ARG A 48 8.24 6.63 2.70
N LYS A 49 8.13 5.86 3.79
CA LYS A 49 9.10 4.79 4.09
C LYS A 49 8.97 3.62 3.13
N LEU A 50 7.73 3.18 2.85
CA LEU A 50 7.51 2.14 1.85
C LEU A 50 7.88 2.63 0.44
N ALA A 51 7.61 3.89 0.11
CA ALA A 51 8.06 4.48 -1.16
C ALA A 51 9.59 4.52 -1.31
N GLU A 52 10.32 4.87 -0.24
CA GLU A 52 11.80 4.85 -0.20
C GLU A 52 12.38 3.45 -0.47
N LEU A 53 11.63 2.39 -0.16
CA LEU A 53 12.00 0.98 -0.45
C LEU A 53 11.60 0.53 -1.86
N GLY A 54 11.06 1.43 -2.69
CA GLY A 54 10.64 1.12 -4.05
C GLY A 54 9.25 0.48 -4.16
N ALA A 55 8.42 0.57 -3.11
CA ALA A 55 7.04 0.11 -3.20
C ALA A 55 6.20 1.00 -4.14
N GLU A 56 5.41 0.39 -5.02
CA GLU A 56 4.45 1.11 -5.85
C GLU A 56 3.18 1.40 -5.04
N LEU A 57 2.96 2.66 -4.68
CA LEU A 57 1.82 3.07 -3.88
C LEU A 57 0.61 3.40 -4.76
N LEU A 58 -0.47 2.65 -4.58
CA LEU A 58 -1.77 2.92 -5.22
C LEU A 58 -2.50 4.09 -4.54
N TYR A 59 -2.29 4.23 -3.23
CA TYR A 59 -2.76 5.34 -2.40
C TYR A 59 -1.72 5.65 -1.33
N THR A 60 -1.60 6.91 -0.91
CA THR A 60 -0.69 7.31 0.16
C THR A 60 -1.38 7.38 1.53
N THR A 61 -0.59 7.33 2.60
CA THR A 61 -1.08 7.60 3.96
C THR A 61 -1.75 8.96 4.10
N ASP A 62 -1.35 9.96 3.30
CA ASP A 62 -1.95 11.30 3.31
C ASP A 62 -3.38 11.26 2.71
N GLU A 63 -3.58 10.51 1.62
CA GLU A 63 -4.90 10.30 1.01
C GLU A 63 -5.84 9.48 1.92
N MET A 64 -5.26 8.64 2.79
CA MET A 64 -5.99 7.78 3.73
C MET A 64 -6.23 8.44 5.09
N SER A 65 -5.63 9.61 5.36
CA SER A 65 -5.71 10.27 6.65
C SER A 65 -7.08 10.93 6.85
N ILE A 66 -8.01 10.17 7.41
CA ILE A 66 -9.37 10.63 7.72
C ILE A 66 -9.49 10.74 9.25
N MET A 67 -9.61 11.97 9.75
CA MET A 67 -9.76 12.24 11.17
C MET A 67 -11.18 12.68 11.51
N GLY A 68 -11.81 12.04 12.50
CA GLY A 68 -13.14 12.38 13.01
C GLY A 68 -14.27 11.47 12.50
N PHE A 69 -15.26 11.19 13.36
CA PHE A 69 -16.36 10.27 13.04
C PHE A 69 -17.23 10.75 11.86
N VAL A 70 -17.48 12.06 11.78
CA VAL A 70 -18.28 12.67 10.70
C VAL A 70 -17.52 12.63 9.37
N GLU A 71 -16.23 12.91 9.38
CA GLU A 71 -15.34 12.81 8.21
C GLU A 71 -15.27 11.38 7.67
N VAL A 72 -15.22 10.36 8.54
CA VAL A 72 -15.29 8.94 8.11
C VAL A 72 -16.58 8.64 7.35
N LEU A 73 -17.73 9.10 7.84
CA LEU A 73 -19.01 8.89 7.16
C LEU A 73 -19.08 9.61 5.80
N LYS A 74 -18.57 10.84 5.71
CA LYS A 74 -18.46 11.58 4.44
C LYS A 74 -17.55 10.87 3.43
N GLN A 75 -16.50 10.21 3.91
CA GLN A 75 -15.52 9.51 3.09
C GLN A 75 -15.89 8.05 2.79
N ALA A 76 -17.04 7.56 3.27
CA ALA A 76 -17.47 6.18 3.01
C ALA A 76 -17.53 5.80 1.51
N PRO A 77 -17.99 6.67 0.57
CA PRO A 77 -17.93 6.38 -0.86
C PRO A 77 -16.50 6.25 -1.39
N PHE A 78 -15.57 7.08 -0.90
CA PHE A 78 -14.16 7.01 -1.23
C PHE A 78 -13.53 5.71 -0.73
N LEU A 79 -13.73 5.36 0.55
CA LEU A 79 -13.24 4.11 1.13
C LEU A 79 -13.75 2.88 0.36
N ARG A 80 -15.03 2.88 -0.05
CA ARG A 80 -15.59 1.81 -0.90
C ARG A 80 -14.89 1.74 -2.27
N LYS A 81 -14.57 2.87 -2.88
CA LYS A 81 -13.80 2.93 -4.14
C LYS A 81 -12.40 2.33 -3.93
N VAL A 82 -11.68 2.77 -2.89
CA VAL A 82 -10.35 2.26 -2.53
C VAL A 82 -10.39 0.74 -2.36
N ILE A 83 -11.28 0.23 -1.52
CA ILE A 83 -11.42 -1.23 -1.27
C ILE A 83 -11.65 -1.99 -2.58
N ARG A 84 -12.50 -1.48 -3.47
CA ARG A 84 -12.77 -2.12 -4.76
C ARG A 84 -11.52 -2.17 -5.64
N GLU A 85 -10.78 -1.07 -5.71
CA GLU A 85 -9.56 -0.98 -6.52
C GLU A 85 -8.44 -1.86 -5.96
N LEU A 86 -8.25 -1.89 -4.64
CA LEU A 86 -7.29 -2.77 -3.99
C LEU A 86 -7.61 -4.24 -4.24
N LYS A 87 -8.87 -4.66 -4.09
CA LYS A 87 -9.29 -6.03 -4.40
C LYS A 87 -8.99 -6.40 -5.85
N ALA A 88 -9.28 -5.50 -6.78
CA ALA A 88 -8.98 -5.71 -8.19
C ALA A 88 -7.47 -5.79 -8.46
N ALA A 89 -6.63 -5.07 -7.71
CA ALA A 89 -5.19 -5.13 -7.83
C ALA A 89 -4.58 -6.40 -7.22
N ILE A 90 -5.13 -6.89 -6.10
CA ILE A 90 -4.62 -8.08 -5.39
C ILE A 90 -5.02 -9.39 -6.07
N LEU A 91 -6.23 -9.47 -6.65
CA LEU A 91 -6.75 -10.70 -7.27
C LEU A 91 -6.28 -10.93 -8.71
N ARG A 92 -5.37 -10.09 -9.21
CA ARG A 92 -4.75 -10.22 -10.53
C ARG A 92 -3.51 -11.08 -10.47
#